data_AF-A0A133YA87-F1
#
_entry.id   AF-A0A133YA87-F1
#
_cell.length_a   1.000
_cell.length_b   1.000
_cell.length_c   1.000
_cell.angle_alpha   90.00
_cell.angle_beta   90.00
_cell.angle_gamma   90.00
#
_symmetry.space_group_name_H-M   'P 1'
#
loop_
_entity.id
_entity.type
_entity.pdbx_description
1 polymer ?
#
loop_
_entity_poly.entity_id
_entity_poly.type
_entity_poly.pdbx_seq_one_letter_code
_entity_poly.pdbx_strand_id
1 'polypeptide(L)'
;MDITERYLYRIENEGKKSSFDVLHKLVRELNISADSIFYPEKPSKDSEVENLLRMLSACDERSLEVVKATAKALIDTTPEK
;
A
#
# COMPACT_ATOMS: atom_id res chain seq x y z
N MET A 1 7.03 6.75 21.47
CA MET A 1 5.97 5.84 21.98
C MET A 1 6.11 5.55 23.48
N ASP A 2 5.03 5.68 24.26
CA ASP A 2 4.95 5.23 25.67
C ASP A 2 4.33 3.82 25.76
N ILE A 3 5.09 2.79 25.39
CA ILE A 3 4.71 1.39 25.60
C ILE A 3 5.89 0.62 26.19
N THR A 4 5.61 -0.40 27.01
CA THR A 4 6.68 -1.21 27.59
C THR A 4 7.22 -2.23 26.59
N GLU A 5 8.49 -2.58 26.71
CA GLU A 5 9.12 -3.65 25.90
C GLU A 5 8.33 -4.96 25.97
N ARG A 6 7.88 -5.34 27.17
CA ARG A 6 7.03 -6.53 27.36
C ARG A 6 5.68 -6.41 26.65
N TYR A 7 5.13 -5.21 26.48
CA TYR A 7 3.91 -5.03 25.71
C TYR A 7 4.17 -5.18 24.20
N LEU A 8 5.26 -4.58 23.71
CA LEU A 8 5.70 -4.72 22.31
C LEU A 8 5.99 -6.19 21.95
N TYR A 9 6.74 -6.91 22.80
CA TYR A 9 7.06 -8.32 22.60
C TYR A 9 5.81 -9.18 22.34
N ARG A 10 4.73 -8.94 23.09
CA ARG A 10 3.48 -9.69 22.93
C ARG A 10 2.73 -9.33 21.65
N ILE A 11 2.83 -8.09 21.19
CA ILE A 11 2.27 -7.66 19.90
C ILE A 11 2.96 -8.42 18.78
N GLU A 12 4.30 -8.49 18.81
CA GLU A 12 5.12 -9.08 17.75
C GLU A 12 5.05 -10.62 17.74
N ASN A 13 5.08 -11.26 18.91
CA ASN A 13 5.32 -12.71 19.00
C ASN A 13 4.11 -13.51 19.48
N GLU A 14 3.19 -12.91 20.23
CA GLU A 14 2.05 -13.62 20.84
C GLU A 14 0.71 -13.29 20.16
N GLY A 15 0.73 -12.50 19.09
CA GLY A 15 -0.48 -12.08 18.38
C GLY A 15 -1.38 -11.14 19.19
N LYS A 16 -0.82 -10.46 20.20
CA LYS A 16 -1.58 -9.50 21.00
C LYS A 16 -2.02 -8.31 20.16
N LYS A 17 -3.33 -8.07 20.05
CA LYS A 17 -3.87 -6.88 19.38
C LYS A 17 -3.58 -5.61 20.20
N SER A 18 -3.02 -4.61 19.53
CA SER A 18 -2.82 -3.27 20.09
C SER A 18 -4.11 -2.44 20.00
N SER A 19 -4.16 -1.33 20.76
CA SER A 19 -5.16 -0.29 20.49
C SER A 19 -4.85 0.43 19.19
N PHE A 20 -5.84 1.10 18.60
CA PHE A 20 -5.65 1.86 17.37
C PHE A 20 -4.56 2.95 17.51
N ASP A 21 -4.53 3.68 18.62
CA ASP A 21 -3.51 4.73 18.84
C ASP A 21 -2.09 4.17 18.88
N VAL A 22 -1.90 3.00 19.48
CA VAL A 22 -0.60 2.32 19.50
C VAL A 22 -0.24 1.81 18.11
N LEU A 23 -1.19 1.18 17.41
CA LEU A 23 -1.00 0.74 16.03
C LEU A 23 -0.60 1.90 15.10
N HIS A 24 -1.32 3.03 15.20
CA HIS A 24 -1.06 4.23 14.41
C HIS A 24 0.35 4.79 14.67
N LYS A 25 0.77 4.88 15.95
CA LYS A 25 2.13 5.32 16.29
C LYS A 25 3.19 4.36 15.75
N LEU A 26 3.01 3.05 15.90
CA LEU A 26 3.93 2.03 15.39
C LEU A 26 4.08 2.13 13.87
N VAL A 27 2.96 2.18 13.13
CA VAL A 27 2.93 2.29 11.67
C VAL A 27 3.66 3.54 11.19
N ARG A 28 3.47 4.68 11.86
CA ARG A 28 4.10 5.96 11.50
C ARG A 28 5.57 6.05 11.87
N GLU A 29 5.95 5.64 13.09
CA GLU A 29 7.34 5.71 13.57
C GLU A 29 8.24 4.70 12.83
N LEU A 30 7.73 3.51 12.51
CA LEU A 30 8.49 2.45 11.83
C LEU A 30 8.33 2.45 10.30
N ASN A 31 7.54 3.40 9.76
CA ASN A 31 7.22 3.50 8.32
C ASN A 31 6.71 2.18 7.71
N ILE A 32 5.84 1.48 8.46
CA ILE A 32 5.24 0.21 8.02
C ILE A 32 4.07 0.54 7.08
N SER A 33 3.89 -0.26 6.03
CA SER A 33 2.68 -0.17 5.21
C SER A 33 1.47 -0.70 5.97
N ALA A 34 0.43 0.11 6.16
CA ALA A 34 -0.82 -0.34 6.77
C ALA A 34 -1.45 -1.51 5.99
N ASP A 35 -1.30 -1.51 4.67
CA ASP A 35 -1.81 -2.60 3.83
C ASP A 35 -1.14 -3.94 4.15
N SER A 36 0.13 -3.95 4.53
CA SER A 36 0.83 -5.19 4.92
C SER A 36 0.32 -5.77 6.25
N ILE A 37 -0.37 -4.95 7.06
CA ILE A 37 -0.97 -5.38 8.33
C ILE A 37 -2.42 -5.82 8.13
N PHE A 38 -3.20 -5.03 7.38
CA PHE A 38 -4.65 -5.26 7.24
C PHE A 38 -5.02 -6.15 6.05
N TYR A 39 -4.13 -6.28 5.06
CA TYR A 39 -4.31 -7.10 3.86
C TYR A 39 -3.06 -7.97 3.59
N PRO A 40 -2.64 -8.83 4.54
CA PRO A 40 -1.42 -9.64 4.40
C PRO A 40 -1.48 -10.63 3.23
N GLU A 41 -2.68 -10.97 2.74
CA GLU A 41 -2.91 -11.79 1.56
C GLU A 41 -2.60 -11.07 0.23
N LYS A 42 -2.54 -9.73 0.25
CA LYS A 42 -2.14 -8.97 -0.94
C LYS A 42 -0.61 -8.97 -1.02
N PRO A 43 -0.03 -9.33 -2.18
CA PRO A 43 1.42 -9.32 -2.34
C PRO A 43 1.97 -7.93 -2.01
N SER A 44 2.99 -7.88 -1.15
CA SER A 44 3.60 -6.64 -0.67
C SER A 44 4.25 -5.87 -1.83
N LYS A 45 3.67 -4.72 -2.17
CA LYS A 45 4.29 -3.49 -2.70
C LYS A 45 5.22 -3.54 -3.92
N ASP A 46 5.12 -4.57 -4.75
CA ASP A 46 5.49 -4.46 -6.18
C ASP A 46 4.35 -5.01 -7.04
N SER A 47 3.12 -4.65 -6.71
CA SER A 47 2.06 -4.80 -7.72
C SER A 47 2.39 -3.86 -8.86
N GLU A 48 2.44 -4.38 -10.09
CA GLU A 48 2.69 -3.58 -11.30
C GLU A 48 1.84 -2.30 -11.35
N VAL A 49 0.63 -2.34 -10.77
CA VAL A 49 -0.28 -1.20 -10.63
C VAL A 49 0.27 -0.10 -9.70
N GLU A 50 0.84 -0.45 -8.55
CA GLU A 50 1.39 0.54 -7.60
C GLU A 50 2.66 1.19 -8.16
N ASN A 51 3.49 0.41 -8.86
CA ASN A 51 4.62 0.96 -9.63
C ASN A 51 4.14 1.92 -10.71
N LEU A 52 3.09 1.55 -11.44
CA LEU A 52 2.47 2.43 -12.45
C LEU A 52 1.97 3.74 -11.80
N LEU A 53 1.26 3.67 -10.67
CA LEU A 53 0.77 4.85 -9.95
C LEU A 53 1.91 5.79 -9.52
N ARG A 54 3.04 5.25 -9.07
CA ARG A 54 4.24 6.04 -8.74
C ARG A 54 4.88 6.68 -9.97
N MET A 55 4.87 6.00 -11.11
CA MET A 55 5.34 6.60 -12.36
C MET A 55 4.42 7.72 -12.83
N LEU A 56 3.10 7.55 -12.68
CA LEU A 56 2.11 8.54 -13.08
C LEU A 56 2.19 9.84 -12.27
N SER A 57 2.61 9.78 -10.99
CA SER A 57 2.76 11.00 -10.18
C SER A 57 3.89 11.91 -10.64
N ALA A 58 4.83 11.41 -11.44
CA ALA A 58 5.91 12.19 -12.05
C ALA A 58 5.54 12.77 -13.44
N CYS A 59 4.39 12.39 -14.00
CA CYS A 59 3.95 12.87 -15.30
C CYS A 59 3.36 14.28 -15.24
N ASP A 60 3.62 15.07 -16.28
CA ASP A 60 2.87 16.30 -16.53
C ASP A 60 1.48 16.01 -17.12
N GLU A 61 0.63 17.04 -17.17
CA GLU A 61 -0.76 16.92 -17.60
C GLU A 61 -0.89 16.33 -19.02
N ARG A 62 -0.02 16.76 -19.94
CA ARG A 62 0.03 16.25 -21.31
C ARG A 62 0.40 14.76 -21.34
N SER A 63 1.38 14.35 -20.55
CA SER A 63 1.79 12.94 -20.47
C SER A 63 0.68 12.07 -19.88
N LEU A 64 -0.05 12.58 -18.88
CA LEU A 64 -1.21 11.87 -18.31
C LEU A 64 -2.35 11.69 -19.32
N GLU A 65 -2.60 12.66 -20.20
CA GLU A 65 -3.58 12.52 -21.28
C GLU A 65 -3.22 11.39 -22.24
N VAL A 66 -1.94 11.27 -22.61
CA VAL A 66 -1.44 10.19 -23.47
C VAL A 66 -1.61 8.83 -22.80
N VAL A 67 -1.16 8.69 -21.54
CA VAL A 67 -1.34 7.44 -20.78
C VAL A 67 -2.81 7.06 -20.70
N LYS A 68 -3.70 8.02 -20.41
CA LYS A 68 -5.15 7.79 -20.33
C LYS A 68 -5.71 7.30 -21.66
N ALA A 69 -5.31 7.90 -22.78
CA ALA A 69 -5.74 7.48 -24.12
C ALA A 69 -5.28 6.05 -24.43
N THR A 70 -4.03 5.72 -24.11
CA THR A 70 -3.48 4.35 -24.30
C THR A 70 -4.22 3.32 -23.45
N ALA A 71 -4.42 3.60 -22.16
CA ALA A 71 -5.14 2.71 -21.25
C ALA A 71 -6.57 2.45 -21.75
N LYS A 72 -7.26 3.50 -22.21
CA LYS A 72 -8.60 3.38 -22.79
C LYS A 72 -8.60 2.51 -24.05
N ALA A 73 -7.65 2.71 -24.96
CA ALA A 73 -7.55 1.91 -26.17
C ALA A 73 -7.32 0.42 -25.88
N LEU A 74 -6.49 0.09 -24.87
CA LEU A 74 -6.27 -1.30 -24.45
C LEU A 74 -7.55 -1.95 -23.90
N ILE A 75 -8.32 -1.21 -23.09
CA ILE A 75 -9.60 -1.69 -22.55
C ILE A 75 -10.60 -1.95 -23.69
N ASP A 76 -10.75 -0.97 -24.59
CA ASP A 76 -11.72 -1.04 -25.68
C ASP A 76 -11.38 -2.12 -26.72
N THR A 77 -10.11 -2.52 -26.83
CA THR A 77 -9.63 -3.56 -27.77
C THR A 77 -9.48 -4.94 -27.15
N THR A 78 -9.80 -5.10 -25.86
CA THR A 78 -9.74 -6.41 -25.20
C THR A 78 -10.84 -7.31 -25.76
N PRO A 79 -10.52 -8.45 -26.41
CA PRO A 79 -11.56 -9.34 -26.95
C PRO A 79 -12.43 -9.90 -25.82
N GLU A 80 -13.74 -9.96 -26.04
CA GLU A 80 -14.68 -10.58 -25.10
C GLU A 80 -14.26 -12.04 -24.84
N LYS A 81 -14.22 -12.42 -23.56
CA LYS A 81 -13.82 -13.76 -23.10
C LYS A 81 -14.83 -14.83 -23.46
#